data_AF-A0A7W8SPU0-F1
#
_entry.id   AF-A0A7W8SPU0-F1
#
_cell.length_a   1.000
_cell.length_b   1.000
_cell.length_c   1.000
_cell.angle_alpha   90.00
_cell.angle_beta   90.00
_cell.angle_gamma   90.00
#
_symmetry.space_group_name_H-M   'P 1'
#
loop_
_entity.id
_entity.type
_entity.pdbx_description
1 polymer ?
#
loop_
_entity_poly.entity_id
_entity_poly.type
_entity_poly.pdbx_seq_one_letter_code
_entity_poly.pdbx_strand_id
1 'polypeptide(L)' 'MNVRKAMHRAATKSLDGHCRFVAQLGRTVVVLSLSDLAHCPKARIQVAYAAGKMVAPR' A
#
# COMPACT_ATOMS: atom_id res chain seq x y z
N MET A 1 3.49 -8.33 9.39
CA MET A 1 4.42 -7.19 9.14
C MET A 1 3.92 -6.00 9.93
N ASN A 2 4.81 -5.22 10.57
CA ASN A 2 4.40 -3.99 11.26
C ASN A 2 4.14 -2.84 10.27
N VAL A 3 3.39 -1.81 10.70
CA VAL A 3 2.96 -0.70 9.83
C VAL A 3 4.15 0.08 9.26
N ARG A 4 5.16 0.39 10.09
CA ARG A 4 6.35 1.14 9.66
C ARG A 4 7.11 0.46 8.52
N LYS A 5 7.32 -0.86 8.61
CA LYS A 5 7.97 -1.64 7.55
C LYS A 5 7.10 -1.73 6.30
N ALA A 6 5.78 -1.82 6.46
CA ALA A 6 4.83 -1.80 5.35
C ALA A 6 4.89 -0.45 4.58
N MET A 7 4.89 0.67 5.31
CA MET A 7 5.03 2.02 4.73
C MET A 7 6.35 2.19 3.99
N HIS A 8 7.48 1.83 4.60
CA HIS A 8 8.78 1.90 3.93
C HIS A 8 8.81 1.04 2.67
N ARG A 9 8.28 -0.19 2.74
CA ARG A 9 8.18 -1.08 1.58
C ARG A 9 7.29 -0.49 0.47
N ALA A 10 6.16 0.10 0.82
CA ALA A 10 5.26 0.72 -0.15
C ALA A 10 5.91 1.92 -0.84
N ALA A 11 6.60 2.78 -0.10
CA ALA A 11 7.37 3.88 -0.65
C ALA A 11 8.41 3.37 -1.65
N THR A 12 9.30 2.46 -1.24
CA THR A 12 10.34 1.90 -2.11
C THR A 12 9.77 1.22 -3.35
N LYS A 13 8.71 0.40 -3.19
CA LYS A 13 8.08 -0.30 -4.32
C LYS A 13 7.30 0.61 -5.25
N SER A 14 6.98 1.84 -4.88
CA SER A 14 6.28 2.79 -5.75
C SER A 14 7.24 3.61 -6.63
N LEU A 15 8.56 3.43 -6.47
CA LEU A 15 9.57 4.05 -7.31
C LEU A 15 9.61 3.46 -8.73
N ASP A 16 8.94 2.32 -8.95
CA ASP A 16 8.76 1.71 -10.27
C ASP A 16 7.68 2.39 -11.13
N GLY A 17 7.15 3.52 -10.67
CA GLY A 17 6.10 4.28 -11.35
C GLY A 17 4.67 3.81 -11.04
N HIS A 18 4.49 2.74 -10.27
CA HIS A 18 3.18 2.23 -9.90
C HIS A 18 2.76 2.63 -8.49
N CYS A 19 1.46 2.86 -8.29
CA CYS A 19 0.90 3.09 -6.97
C CYS A 19 0.97 1.82 -6.11
N ARG A 20 1.33 2.01 -4.83
CA ARG A 20 1.37 0.94 -3.82
C ARG A 20 0.49 1.31 -2.64
N PHE A 21 -0.29 0.35 -2.18
CA PHE A 21 -1.27 0.54 -1.13
C PHE A 21 -0.86 -0.22 0.11
N VAL A 22 -0.76 0.47 1.24
CA VAL A 22 -0.70 -0.18 2.54
C VAL A 22 -2.14 -0.50 2.95
N ALA A 23 -2.44 -1.77 3.09
CA ALA A 23 -3.79 -2.23 3.41
C ALA A 23 -3.79 -3.19 4.59
N GLN A 24 -4.90 -3.19 5.31
CA GLN A 24 -5.17 -4.14 6.38
C GLN A 24 -6.09 -5.25 5.86
N LEU A 25 -5.61 -6.49 5.95
CA LEU A 25 -6.35 -7.72 5.69
C LEU A 25 -6.53 -8.44 7.03
N GLY A 26 -7.69 -8.24 7.67
CA GLY A 26 -7.94 -8.74 9.02
C GLY A 26 -6.92 -8.18 10.03
N ARG A 27 -6.10 -9.06 10.61
CA ARG A 27 -5.05 -8.68 11.58
C ARG A 27 -3.69 -8.39 10.93
N THR A 28 -3.58 -8.54 9.61
CA THR A 28 -2.30 -8.42 8.91
C THR A 28 -2.24 -7.13 8.10
N VAL A 29 -1.09 -6.46 8.16
CA VAL A 29 -0.76 -5.32 7.30
C VAL A 29 0.06 -5.81 6.11
N VAL A 30 -0.39 -5.46 4.90
CA VAL A 30 0.20 -5.87 3.63
C VAL A 30 0.44 -4.65 2.72
N VAL A 31 1.29 -4.83 1.71
CA VAL A 31 1.48 -3.86 0.62
C VAL A 31 0.94 -4.48 -0.65
N LEU A 32 0.00 -3.81 -1.28
CA LEU A 32 -0.74 -4.29 -2.45
C LEU A 32 -0.46 -3.38 -3.66
N SER A 33 -0.42 -3.97 -4.84
CA SER A 33 -0.59 -3.25 -6.11
C SER A 33 -2.07 -3.01 -6.40
N LEU A 34 -2.36 -2.24 -7.46
CA LEU A 34 -3.73 -2.08 -7.95
C LEU A 34 -4.35 -3.43 -8.37
N SER A 35 -3.58 -4.29 -9.03
CA SER A 35 -4.02 -5.63 -9.42
C SER A 35 -4.33 -6.52 -8.22
N ASP A 36 -3.53 -6.45 -7.15
CA ASP A 36 -3.79 -7.24 -5.94
C ASP A 36 -5.08 -6.79 -5.23
N LEU A 37 -5.36 -5.48 -5.24
CA LEU A 37 -6.60 -4.92 -4.67
C LEU A 37 -7.84 -5.47 -5.36
N ALA A 38 -7.81 -5.63 -6.69
CA ALA A 38 -8.92 -6.21 -7.44
C ALA A 38 -9.27 -7.64 -6.98
N HIS A 39 -8.27 -8.39 -6.50
CA HIS A 39 -8.44 -9.75 -5.97
C HIS A 39 -8.68 -9.79 -4.46
N CYS A 40 -8.56 -8.66 -3.77
CA CYS A 40 -8.66 -8.54 -2.32
C CYS A 40 -9.74 -7.53 -1.92
N PRO A 41 -11.04 -7.79 -2.19
CA PRO A 41 -12.12 -6.82 -1.93
C PRO A 41 -12.29 -6.49 -0.43
N LYS A 42 -11.78 -7.33 0.47
CA LYS A 42 -11.79 -7.11 1.92
C LYS A 42 -10.60 -6.26 2.42
N ALA A 43 -9.71 -5.82 1.54
CA ALA A 43 -8.56 -5.00 1.90
C ALA A 43 -9.00 -3.60 2.31
N ARG A 44 -8.78 -3.23 3.57
CA ARG A 44 -8.98 -1.87 4.03
C ARG A 44 -7.72 -1.06 3.76
N ILE A 45 -7.73 -0.22 2.73
CA ILE A 45 -6.62 0.68 2.41
C ILE A 45 -6.47 1.69 3.55
N GLN A 46 -5.25 1.83 4.07
CA GLN A 46 -4.91 2.83 5.09
C GLN A 46 -4.14 3.99 4.49
N VAL A 47 -3.22 3.71 3.57
CA VAL A 47 -2.34 4.70 2.95
C VAL A 47 -2.02 4.26 1.51
N ALA A 48 -1.85 5.22 0.61
CA ALA A 48 -1.33 4.99 -0.73
C ALA A 48 0.01 5.72 -0.93
N TYR A 49 0.87 5.15 -1.77
CA TYR A 49 2.16 5.73 -2.17
C TYR A 49 2.26 5.78 -3.70
N ALA A 50 2.83 6.86 -4.21
CA ALA A 50 3.17 7.05 -5.62
C ALA A 50 4.54 7.74 -5.71
N ALA A 51 5.41 7.26 -6.60
CA ALA A 51 6.76 7.82 -6.83
C ALA A 51 7.56 8.02 -5.53
N GLY A 52 7.49 7.06 -4.60
CA GLY A 52 8.19 7.10 -3.31
C GLY A 52 7.53 7.97 -2.24
N LYS A 53 6.44 8.67 -2.56
CA LYS A 53 5.79 9.63 -1.66
C LYS A 53 4.41 9.14 -1.25
N MET A 54 4.05 9.43 -0.01
CA MET A 54 2.70 9.19 0.49
C MET A 54 1.73 10.11 -0.22
N VAL A 55 0.64 9.56 -0.75
CA VAL A 55 -0.41 10.34 -1.39
C VAL A 55 -1.22 11.03 -0.31
N ALA A 56 -1.23 12.36 -0.33
CA ALA A 56 -2.11 13.15 0.51
C ALA A 56 -3.50 13.24 -0.16
N PRO A 57 -4.61 13.11 0.60
CA PRO A 57 -5.91 13.49 0.09
C PRO A 57 -5.88 14.98 -0.27
N ARG A 58 -6.44 15.32 -1.43
CA ARG A 58 -6.69 16.71 -1.84
C ARG A 58 -8.10 17.10 -1.44
#